data_AF-K7U0E7-F1
#
_entry.id   AF-K7U0E7-F1
#
_cell.length_a   1.000
_cell.length_b   1.000
_cell.length_c   1.000
_cell.angle_alpha   90.00
_cell.angle_beta   90.00
_cell.angle_gamma   90.00
#
_symmetry.space_group_name_H-M   'P 1'
#
loop_
_entity.id
_entity.type
_entity.pdbx_description
1 polymer ?
#
loop_
_entity_poly.entity_id
_entity_poly.type
_entity_poly.pdbx_seq_one_letter_code
_entity_poly.pdbx_strand_id
1 'polypeptide(L)'
;MAAPQPVAQAPEAPPSAQVVGNAFVQQYYLVLHQSPDLVYRFYQEASRLGRPASAAGAAGMDSVTTMEAIGEKIMEMDVSKAEIRTVDSQESLGGGVTVLVTGHLTGRDGVRREFSQSFFLAPQEKGYFVLNDMFRFVGEIPAPTAVEAQPEADAVVLSVAANGTSTLAVEPATPDDRSV
;
A
#
# COMPACT_ATOMS: atom_id res chain seq x y z
N MET A 1 39.02 51.83 -22.45
CA MET A 1 38.88 50.56 -21.72
C MET A 1 37.39 50.27 -21.62
N ALA A 2 36.85 49.38 -22.46
CA ALA A 2 35.43 49.05 -22.44
C ALA A 2 35.14 48.10 -21.26
N ALA A 3 34.10 48.38 -20.49
CA ALA A 3 33.67 47.50 -19.41
C ALA A 3 33.17 46.15 -19.97
N PRO A 4 33.45 45.03 -19.31
CA PRO A 4 32.91 43.74 -19.73
C PRO A 4 31.39 43.76 -19.60
N GLN A 5 30.69 43.37 -20.66
CA GLN A 5 29.24 43.23 -20.60
C GLN A 5 28.86 42.03 -19.72
N PRO A 6 27.71 42.07 -19.02
CA PRO A 6 27.23 40.94 -18.26
C PRO A 6 26.93 39.80 -19.24
N VAL A 7 27.55 38.64 -19.03
CA VAL A 7 27.13 37.40 -19.68
C VAL A 7 25.70 37.10 -19.26
N ALA A 8 24.77 37.18 -20.20
CA ALA A 8 23.38 36.77 -19.99
C ALA A 8 23.38 35.29 -19.56
N GLN A 9 22.90 35.02 -18.34
CA GLN A 9 22.69 33.65 -17.88
C GLN A 9 21.63 33.01 -18.77
N ALA A 10 22.00 31.89 -19.40
CA ALA A 10 21.05 31.08 -20.15
C ALA A 10 19.94 30.57 -19.19
N PRO A 11 18.69 30.42 -19.66
CA PRO A 11 17.63 29.85 -18.83
C PRO A 11 18.05 28.47 -18.32
N GLU A 12 17.95 28.27 -17.01
CA GLU A 12 18.24 26.97 -16.39
C GLU A 12 17.25 25.94 -16.96
N ALA A 13 17.75 24.82 -17.46
CA ALA A 13 16.91 23.78 -18.02
C ALA A 13 15.96 23.23 -16.93
N PRO A 14 14.70 22.90 -17.26
CA PRO A 14 13.78 22.34 -16.28
C PRO A 14 14.35 21.03 -15.71
N PRO A 15 14.15 20.75 -14.41
CA PRO A 15 14.63 19.52 -13.79
C PRO A 15 13.98 18.30 -14.44
N SER A 16 14.71 17.19 -14.53
CA SER A 16 14.17 15.94 -15.09
C SER A 16 13.09 15.35 -14.18
N ALA A 17 12.21 14.50 -14.75
CA ALA A 17 11.17 13.83 -13.98
C ALA A 17 11.71 13.08 -12.76
N GLN A 18 12.88 12.44 -12.87
CA GLN A 18 13.51 11.72 -11.76
C GLN A 18 13.94 12.66 -10.62
N VAL A 19 14.48 13.84 -10.94
CA VAL A 19 14.87 14.84 -9.93
C VAL A 19 13.61 15.37 -9.23
N VAL A 20 12.57 15.70 -9.99
CA VAL A 20 11.28 16.16 -9.46
C VAL A 20 10.65 15.10 -8.55
N GLY A 21 10.53 13.86 -9.03
CA GLY A 21 9.91 12.76 -8.30
C GLY A 21 10.65 12.41 -7.01
N ASN A 22 11.98 12.29 -7.05
CA ASN A 22 12.79 12.03 -5.85
C ASN A 22 12.64 13.14 -4.80
N ALA A 23 12.71 14.42 -5.22
CA ALA A 23 12.56 15.55 -4.31
C ALA A 23 11.14 15.61 -3.72
N PHE A 24 10.12 15.37 -4.54
CA PHE A 24 8.73 15.30 -4.09
C PHE A 24 8.54 14.19 -3.07
N VAL A 25 8.97 12.96 -3.34
CA VAL A 25 8.81 11.82 -2.42
C VAL A 25 9.50 12.09 -1.09
N GLN A 26 10.74 12.60 -1.12
CA GLN A 26 11.46 12.95 0.11
C GLN A 26 10.67 13.95 0.96
N GLN A 27 10.18 15.03 0.36
CA GLN A 27 9.40 16.06 1.05
C GLN A 27 8.05 15.53 1.53
N TYR A 28 7.32 14.81 0.68
CA TYR A 28 5.99 14.30 0.99
C TYR A 28 6.01 13.38 2.22
N TYR A 29 6.89 12.37 2.25
CA TYR A 29 6.95 11.44 3.38
C TYR A 29 7.62 12.05 4.61
N LEU A 30 8.49 13.06 4.46
CA LEU A 30 9.00 13.85 5.58
C LEU A 30 7.87 14.60 6.29
N VAL A 31 7.05 15.33 5.52
CA VAL A 31 5.90 16.07 6.05
C VAL A 31 4.84 15.12 6.58
N LEU A 32 4.55 14.02 5.89
CA LEU A 32 3.62 12.99 6.38
C LEU A 32 4.02 12.46 7.76
N HIS A 33 5.31 12.28 8.02
CA HIS A 33 5.81 11.81 9.30
C HIS A 33 5.86 12.89 10.38
N GLN A 34 6.29 14.11 10.04
CA GLN A 34 6.54 15.18 11.03
C GLN A 34 5.34 16.09 11.29
N SER A 35 4.50 16.31 10.29
CA SER A 35 3.38 17.25 10.31
C SER A 35 2.28 16.79 9.35
N PRO A 36 1.62 15.65 9.63
CA PRO A 36 0.60 15.07 8.76
C PRO A 36 -0.57 16.03 8.47
N ASP A 37 -0.84 16.95 9.40
CA ASP A 37 -1.82 18.04 9.28
C ASP A 37 -1.46 19.04 8.19
N LEU A 38 -0.24 19.06 7.66
CA LEU A 38 0.20 19.96 6.59
C LEU A 38 0.26 19.28 5.21
N VAL A 39 0.05 17.96 5.13
CA VAL A 39 0.20 17.20 3.88
C VAL A 39 -0.80 17.65 2.81
N TYR A 40 -1.99 18.12 3.21
CA TYR A 40 -3.00 18.63 2.28
C TYR A 40 -2.47 19.79 1.41
N ARG A 41 -1.41 20.49 1.83
CA ARG A 41 -0.78 21.59 1.07
C ARG A 41 -0.04 21.15 -0.19
N PHE A 42 0.20 19.86 -0.38
CA PHE A 42 0.70 19.33 -1.65
C PHE A 42 -0.39 19.24 -2.72
N TYR A 43 -1.66 19.42 -2.35
CA TYR A 43 -2.83 19.24 -3.20
C TYR A 43 -3.51 20.58 -3.49
N GLN A 44 -4.43 20.58 -4.45
CA GLN A 44 -5.33 21.67 -4.77
C GLN A 44 -6.78 21.17 -4.80
N GLU A 45 -7.75 22.07 -5.00
CA GLU A 45 -9.17 21.70 -5.04
C GLU A 45 -9.52 20.68 -6.13
N ALA A 46 -8.82 20.73 -7.26
CA ALA A 46 -9.00 19.78 -8.37
C ALA A 46 -8.37 18.39 -8.10
N SER A 47 -7.64 18.22 -7.00
CA SER A 47 -6.93 16.99 -6.70
C SER A 47 -7.85 15.85 -6.30
N ARG A 48 -7.38 14.62 -6.55
CA ARG A 48 -8.07 13.37 -6.19
C ARG A 48 -7.13 12.45 -5.42
N LEU A 49 -7.63 11.94 -4.30
CA LEU A 49 -6.92 11.00 -3.45
C LEU A 49 -7.72 9.70 -3.33
N GLY A 50 -7.09 8.60 -3.71
CA GLY A 50 -7.62 7.25 -3.61
C GLY A 50 -6.90 6.45 -2.53
N ARG A 51 -7.63 5.96 -1.53
CA ARG A 51 -7.10 5.09 -0.46
C ARG A 51 -7.91 3.79 -0.39
N PRO A 52 -7.37 2.70 0.18
CA PRO A 52 -8.15 1.50 0.46
C PRO A 52 -9.36 1.84 1.34
N ALA A 53 -10.50 1.23 1.05
CA ALA A 53 -11.71 1.44 1.83
C ALA A 53 -11.48 1.04 3.31
N SER A 54 -11.86 1.91 4.23
CA SER A 54 -11.67 1.71 5.69
C SER A 54 -12.67 0.70 6.29
N ALA A 55 -13.82 0.49 5.62
CA ALA A 55 -14.85 -0.42 6.10
C ALA A 55 -14.39 -1.88 6.02
N ALA A 56 -14.49 -2.58 7.16
CA ALA A 56 -14.15 -4.00 7.26
C ALA A 56 -14.92 -4.82 6.20
N GLY A 57 -14.18 -5.51 5.34
CA GLY A 57 -14.74 -6.36 4.27
C GLY A 57 -15.11 -5.63 2.97
N ALA A 58 -14.93 -4.31 2.88
CA ALA A 58 -15.14 -3.58 1.64
C ALA A 58 -13.95 -3.77 0.70
N ALA A 59 -14.13 -4.59 -0.34
CA ALA A 59 -13.21 -4.61 -1.47
C ALA A 59 -13.38 -3.31 -2.27
N GLY A 60 -12.35 -2.48 -2.35
CA GLY A 60 -12.41 -1.24 -3.14
C GLY A 60 -11.45 -0.14 -2.71
N MET A 61 -11.62 1.01 -3.36
CA MET A 61 -10.89 2.25 -3.08
C MET A 61 -11.90 3.35 -2.76
N ASP A 62 -11.72 4.03 -1.63
CA ASP A 62 -12.37 5.31 -1.36
C ASP A 62 -11.66 6.40 -2.15
N SER A 63 -12.41 7.27 -2.82
CA SER A 63 -11.86 8.46 -3.50
C SER A 63 -12.46 9.72 -2.88
N VAL A 64 -11.60 10.65 -2.51
CA VAL A 64 -11.98 11.99 -2.05
C VAL A 64 -11.39 13.07 -2.96
N THR A 65 -12.03 14.23 -2.96
CA THR A 65 -11.64 15.47 -3.66
C THR A 65 -11.64 16.61 -2.67
N THR A 66 -11.13 17.79 -3.05
CA THR A 66 -10.94 18.99 -2.19
C THR A 66 -9.82 18.85 -1.18
N MET A 67 -9.19 19.97 -0.82
CA MET A 67 -8.05 19.96 0.11
C MET A 67 -8.45 19.52 1.52
N GLU A 68 -9.65 19.91 1.97
CA GLU A 68 -10.18 19.58 3.30
C GLU A 68 -10.38 18.07 3.47
N ALA A 69 -11.19 17.44 2.60
CA ALA A 69 -11.46 16.01 2.70
C ALA A 69 -10.21 15.15 2.44
N ILE A 70 -9.26 15.64 1.63
CA ILE A 70 -7.95 15.01 1.47
C ILE A 70 -7.17 15.02 2.79
N GLY A 71 -7.14 16.16 3.49
CA GLY A 71 -6.49 16.29 4.78
C GLY A 71 -7.07 15.31 5.80
N GLU A 72 -8.40 15.30 5.95
CA GLU A 72 -9.11 14.37 6.84
C GLU A 72 -8.76 12.91 6.51
N LYS A 73 -8.85 12.51 5.23
CA LYS A 73 -8.59 11.14 4.80
C LYS A 73 -7.14 10.69 5.02
N ILE A 74 -6.18 11.60 4.93
CA ILE A 74 -4.76 11.29 5.23
C ILE A 74 -4.56 11.09 6.73
N MET A 75 -5.21 11.90 7.57
CA MET A 75 -5.14 11.75 9.02
C MET A 75 -5.77 10.42 9.51
N GLU A 76 -6.81 9.93 8.84
CA GLU A 76 -7.42 8.62 9.14
C GLU A 76 -6.48 7.42 8.97
N MET A 77 -5.47 7.50 8.08
CA MET A 77 -4.59 6.36 7.77
C MET A 77 -3.65 5.96 8.92
N ASP A 78 -3.49 6.82 9.90
CA ASP A 78 -2.79 6.53 11.16
C ASP A 78 -1.36 5.98 11.00
N VAL A 79 -0.61 6.56 10.06
CA VAL A 79 0.74 6.13 9.69
C VAL A 79 1.76 6.65 10.70
N SER A 80 2.53 5.75 11.31
CA SER A 80 3.61 6.11 12.24
C SER A 80 4.95 6.28 11.53
N LYS A 81 5.25 5.43 10.54
CA LYS A 81 6.53 5.42 9.82
C LYS A 81 6.35 5.00 8.37
N ALA A 82 7.08 5.65 7.47
CA ALA A 82 7.22 5.26 6.07
C ALA A 82 8.68 4.90 5.74
N GLU A 83 8.89 3.80 5.04
CA GLU A 83 10.19 3.36 4.54
C GLU A 83 10.11 3.16 3.03
N ILE A 84 10.70 4.09 2.29
CA ILE A 84 10.66 4.08 0.82
C ILE A 84 11.68 3.09 0.27
N ARG A 85 11.25 2.24 -0.67
CA ARG A 85 12.11 1.26 -1.34
C ARG A 85 12.50 1.71 -2.74
N THR A 86 11.52 2.09 -3.56
CA THR A 86 11.76 2.55 -4.93
C THR A 86 10.99 3.81 -5.22
N VAL A 87 11.56 4.64 -6.09
CA VAL A 87 10.94 5.84 -6.66
C VAL A 87 11.28 5.86 -8.14
N ASP A 88 10.27 5.62 -8.96
CA ASP A 88 10.38 5.64 -10.41
C ASP A 88 9.57 6.83 -10.92
N SER A 89 10.09 7.57 -11.90
CA SER A 89 9.41 8.77 -12.41
C SER A 89 9.58 8.94 -13.90
N GLN A 90 8.52 9.44 -14.55
CA GLN A 90 8.48 9.68 -15.99
C GLN A 90 7.80 11.01 -16.29
N GLU A 91 8.30 11.72 -17.31
CA GLU A 91 7.58 12.84 -17.91
C GLU A 91 6.22 12.37 -18.44
N SER A 92 5.23 13.23 -18.35
CA SER A 92 3.86 12.92 -18.73
C SER A 92 3.19 14.12 -19.42
N LEU A 93 1.93 13.97 -19.80
CA LEU A 93 1.18 14.96 -20.59
C LEU A 93 1.16 16.33 -19.91
N GLY A 94 1.33 17.39 -20.71
CA GLY A 94 1.23 18.77 -20.24
C GLY A 94 2.38 19.22 -19.33
N GLY A 95 3.53 18.54 -19.37
CA GLY A 95 4.67 18.83 -18.50
C GLY A 95 4.51 18.28 -17.07
N GLY A 96 3.51 17.41 -16.85
CA GLY A 96 3.35 16.70 -15.59
C GLY A 96 4.38 15.58 -15.42
N VAL A 97 4.43 15.04 -14.21
CA VAL A 97 5.33 13.94 -13.84
C VAL A 97 4.51 12.83 -13.19
N THR A 98 4.59 11.62 -13.73
CA THR A 98 4.06 10.43 -13.07
C THR A 98 5.15 9.87 -12.15
N VAL A 99 4.80 9.59 -10.90
CA VAL A 99 5.69 9.01 -9.90
C VAL A 99 5.08 7.71 -9.39
N LEU A 100 5.88 6.66 -9.33
CA LEU A 100 5.53 5.39 -8.70
C LEU A 100 6.46 5.16 -7.50
N VAL A 101 5.86 4.89 -6.35
CA VAL A 101 6.55 4.65 -5.10
C VAL A 101 6.20 3.27 -4.60
N THR A 102 7.20 2.51 -4.19
CA THR A 102 7.01 1.30 -3.39
C THR A 102 7.72 1.45 -2.05
N GLY A 103 7.16 0.85 -1.01
CA GLY A 103 7.71 1.01 0.33
C GLY A 103 6.97 0.21 1.36
N HIS A 104 7.27 0.48 2.63
CA HIS A 104 6.59 -0.11 3.77
C HIS A 104 6.02 1.02 4.63
N LEU A 105 4.75 0.91 5.00
CA LEU A 105 4.16 1.75 6.04
C LEU A 105 4.02 0.94 7.31
N THR A 106 4.29 1.57 8.44
CA THR A 106 3.98 1.03 9.76
C THR A 106 2.84 1.85 10.34
N GLY A 107 1.74 1.20 10.73
CA GLY A 107 0.65 1.86 11.45
C GLY A 107 1.03 2.15 12.91
N ARG A 108 0.15 2.78 13.69
CA ARG A 108 0.34 2.85 15.16
C ARG A 108 0.17 1.50 15.85
N ASP A 109 -0.47 0.53 15.19
CA ASP A 109 -0.54 -0.87 15.61
C ASP A 109 0.83 -1.59 15.58
N GLY A 110 1.87 -0.94 15.03
CA GLY A 110 3.19 -1.51 14.85
C GLY A 110 3.26 -2.50 13.68
N VAL A 111 2.17 -2.70 12.96
CA VAL A 111 2.12 -3.63 11.82
C VAL A 111 2.73 -2.95 10.61
N ARG A 112 3.78 -3.58 10.08
CA ARG A 112 4.47 -3.15 8.87
C ARG A 112 3.83 -3.79 7.65
N ARG A 113 3.37 -2.99 6.69
CA ARG A 113 2.69 -3.43 5.47
C ARG A 113 3.38 -2.85 4.25
N GLU A 114 3.57 -3.68 3.22
CA GLU A 114 4.08 -3.21 1.94
C GLU A 114 3.01 -2.39 1.21
N PHE A 115 3.42 -1.36 0.49
CA PHE A 115 2.52 -0.52 -0.29
C PHE A 115 3.08 -0.17 -1.66
N SER A 116 2.17 0.18 -2.55
CA SER A 116 2.43 0.87 -3.81
C SER A 116 1.58 2.14 -3.86
N GLN A 117 2.20 3.26 -4.20
CA GLN A 117 1.54 4.55 -4.34
C GLN A 117 1.94 5.20 -5.65
N SER A 118 0.97 5.64 -6.43
CA SER A 118 1.19 6.38 -7.67
C SER A 118 0.70 7.81 -7.52
N PHE A 119 1.54 8.74 -7.94
CA PHE A 119 1.21 10.15 -8.00
C PHE A 119 1.26 10.64 -9.44
N PHE A 120 0.38 11.58 -9.77
CA PHE A 120 0.55 12.45 -10.92
C PHE A 120 0.72 13.89 -10.43
N LEU A 121 1.90 14.45 -10.68
CA LEU A 121 2.28 15.80 -10.36
C LEU A 121 1.97 16.71 -11.54
N ALA A 122 1.08 17.68 -11.35
CA ALA A 122 0.74 18.66 -12.37
C ALA A 122 1.56 19.95 -12.15
N PRO A 123 2.05 20.59 -13.22
CA PRO A 123 2.79 21.83 -13.10
C PRO A 123 1.89 22.98 -12.62
N GLN A 124 2.47 23.92 -11.89
CA GLN A 124 1.85 25.19 -11.47
C GLN A 124 2.86 26.34 -11.63
N GLU A 125 2.47 27.59 -11.32
CA GLU A 125 3.34 28.76 -11.52
C GLU A 125 4.75 28.57 -10.91
N LYS A 126 4.83 27.92 -9.74
CA LYS A 126 6.08 27.55 -9.08
C LYS A 126 6.02 26.09 -8.63
N GLY A 127 6.72 25.22 -9.36
CA GLY A 127 6.84 23.80 -9.05
C GLY A 127 5.63 22.98 -9.47
N TYR A 128 5.23 22.04 -8.63
CA TYR A 128 4.20 21.05 -8.92
C TYR A 128 3.22 20.91 -7.74
N PHE A 129 2.01 20.46 -8.04
CA PHE A 129 1.06 19.96 -7.04
C PHE A 129 0.61 18.54 -7.39
N VAL A 130 0.12 17.81 -6.40
CA VAL A 130 -0.42 16.46 -6.59
C VAL A 130 -1.83 16.56 -7.13
N LEU A 131 -2.02 16.22 -8.41
CA LEU A 131 -3.37 16.16 -8.99
C LEU A 131 -4.03 14.80 -8.75
N ASN A 132 -3.27 13.71 -8.82
CA ASN A 132 -3.77 12.37 -8.48
C ASN A 132 -2.83 11.70 -7.49
N ASP A 133 -3.39 11.04 -6.48
CA ASP A 133 -2.71 10.18 -5.51
C ASP A 133 -3.51 8.88 -5.38
N MET A 134 -2.94 7.74 -5.74
CA MET A 134 -3.56 6.43 -5.59
C MET A 134 -2.66 5.53 -4.77
N PHE A 135 -3.17 5.01 -3.66
CA PHE A 135 -2.42 4.17 -2.73
C PHE A 135 -3.07 2.81 -2.54
N ARG A 136 -2.26 1.76 -2.52
CA ARG A 136 -2.69 0.41 -2.15
C ARG A 136 -1.66 -0.27 -1.27
N PHE A 137 -2.14 -1.05 -0.30
CA PHE A 137 -1.31 -2.07 0.32
C PHE A 137 -1.11 -3.23 -0.66
N VAL A 138 0.08 -3.84 -0.62
CA VAL A 138 0.43 -5.02 -1.41
C VAL A 138 0.33 -6.25 -0.51
N GLY A 139 -0.29 -7.33 -1.02
CA GLY A 139 -0.53 -8.56 -0.27
C GLY A 139 -1.92 -8.63 0.38
N GLU A 140 -2.25 -9.79 0.94
CA GLU A 140 -3.53 -10.03 1.62
C GLU A 140 -3.54 -9.32 2.99
N ILE A 141 -4.52 -8.45 3.21
CA ILE A 141 -4.86 -7.98 4.55
C ILE A 141 -5.40 -9.23 5.28
N PRO A 142 -4.77 -9.72 6.36
CA PRO A 142 -5.32 -10.83 7.10
C PRO A 142 -6.72 -10.43 7.54
N ALA A 143 -7.73 -11.24 7.19
CA ALA A 143 -9.04 -11.09 7.79
C ALA A 143 -8.86 -11.06 9.32
N PRO A 144 -9.59 -10.20 10.06
CA PRO A 144 -9.55 -10.26 11.52
C PRO A 144 -9.88 -11.70 11.89
N THR A 145 -8.90 -12.41 12.45
CA THR A 145 -9.09 -13.77 12.96
C THR A 145 -10.19 -13.66 13.99
N ALA A 146 -11.38 -14.16 13.65
CA ALA A 146 -12.37 -14.48 14.65
C ALA A 146 -11.65 -15.37 15.65
N VAL A 147 -11.53 -14.92 16.89
CA VAL A 147 -11.12 -15.78 17.99
C VAL A 147 -12.10 -16.93 18.01
N GLU A 148 -11.70 -18.09 17.46
CA GLU A 148 -12.45 -19.32 17.63
C GLU A 148 -12.49 -19.58 19.13
N ALA A 149 -13.66 -19.38 19.71
CA ALA A 149 -13.92 -19.78 21.08
C ALA A 149 -13.72 -21.30 21.14
N GLN A 150 -12.64 -21.74 21.80
CA GLN A 150 -12.48 -23.14 22.18
C GLN A 150 -13.71 -23.54 23.02
N PRO A 151 -14.41 -24.63 22.69
CA PRO A 151 -15.38 -25.17 23.62
C PRO A 151 -14.62 -25.81 24.78
N GLU A 152 -14.81 -25.28 25.98
CA GLU A 152 -14.46 -25.98 27.21
C GLU A 152 -15.31 -27.25 27.31
N ALA A 153 -14.66 -28.40 27.41
CA ALA A 153 -15.30 -29.66 27.73
C ALA A 153 -14.63 -30.25 28.97
N ASP A 154 -15.28 -30.10 30.12
CA ASP A 154 -14.92 -30.78 31.36
C ASP A 154 -15.98 -31.86 31.67
N ALA A 155 -15.51 -33.12 31.64
CA ALA A 155 -15.89 -34.32 32.40
C ALA A 155 -17.36 -34.75 32.66
N VAL A 156 -17.80 -36.01 32.80
CA VAL A 156 -17.31 -37.43 32.72
C VAL A 156 -18.58 -38.30 32.96
N VAL A 157 -18.82 -39.43 32.27
CA VAL A 157 -19.07 -40.76 32.91
C VAL A 157 -19.26 -41.94 31.93
N LEU A 158 -18.71 -43.05 32.42
CA LEU A 158 -18.53 -44.44 31.98
C LEU A 158 -19.80 -45.22 31.55
N SER A 159 -19.68 -46.10 30.54
CA SER A 159 -20.33 -47.42 30.58
C SER A 159 -19.53 -48.46 29.77
N VAL A 160 -19.35 -49.64 30.38
CA VAL A 160 -18.60 -50.80 29.87
C VAL A 160 -19.57 -51.95 29.64
N ALA A 161 -19.51 -52.60 28.47
CA ALA A 161 -19.73 -54.04 28.24
C ALA A 161 -19.51 -54.32 26.73
N ALA A 162 -18.46 -55.01 26.29
CA ALA A 162 -18.16 -56.45 26.37
C ALA A 162 -18.88 -57.30 25.30
N ASN A 163 -18.08 -58.21 24.72
CA ASN A 163 -18.33 -59.25 23.70
C ASN A 163 -18.07 -58.78 22.25
N GLY A 164 -17.27 -59.47 21.44
CA GLY A 164 -16.66 -60.79 21.58
C GLY A 164 -16.37 -61.29 20.17
N THR A 165 -15.12 -61.68 19.96
CA THR A 165 -14.50 -62.24 18.75
C THR A 165 -15.34 -63.24 17.96
N SER A 166 -15.24 -63.17 16.63
CA SER A 166 -15.30 -64.36 15.77
C SER A 166 -14.28 -64.24 14.62
N THR A 167 -13.41 -65.24 14.53
CA THR A 167 -12.28 -65.42 13.59
C THR A 167 -12.62 -66.40 12.46
N LEU A 168 -11.74 -66.41 11.45
CA LEU A 168 -11.49 -67.40 10.38
C LEU A 168 -12.12 -67.03 9.01
N ALA A 169 -11.43 -67.04 7.86
CA ALA A 169 -10.22 -67.78 7.47
C ALA A 169 -9.45 -67.15 6.27
N VAL A 170 -8.14 -67.45 6.32
CA VAL A 170 -7.00 -67.50 5.37
C VAL A 170 -7.25 -67.52 3.83
N GLU A 171 -6.50 -66.63 3.14
CA GLU A 171 -5.75 -66.63 1.83
C GLU A 171 -5.74 -67.88 0.88
N PRO A 172 -5.23 -67.83 -0.40
CA PRO A 172 -4.30 -66.85 -1.04
C PRO A 172 -4.51 -66.50 -2.56
N ALA A 173 -3.57 -65.68 -3.07
CA ALA A 173 -2.93 -65.69 -4.40
C ALA A 173 -3.51 -64.90 -5.60
N THR A 174 -2.82 -63.79 -5.93
CA THR A 174 -2.48 -63.34 -7.30
C THR A 174 -1.47 -64.33 -7.94
N PRO A 175 -1.24 -64.40 -9.27
CA PRO A 175 -1.25 -63.30 -10.25
C PRO A 175 -1.83 -63.66 -11.64
N ASP A 176 -1.98 -62.68 -12.55
CA ASP A 176 -1.30 -62.83 -13.85
C ASP A 176 -1.15 -61.51 -14.59
N ASP A 177 0.02 -61.42 -15.22
CA ASP A 177 0.56 -60.41 -16.11
C ASP A 177 0.11 -60.70 -17.55
N ARG A 178 0.23 -59.68 -18.43
CA ARG A 178 0.49 -59.74 -19.88
C ARG A 178 -0.57 -59.29 -20.90
N SER A 179 -0.12 -58.27 -21.63
CA SER A 179 -0.20 -58.09 -23.10
C SER A 179 -1.58 -57.68 -23.65
N VAL A 180 -1.74 -56.63 -24.46
CA VAL A 180 -0.92 -56.01 -25.52
C VAL A 180 -1.30 -54.53 -25.61
#